data_AF-A0AAD6AL30-F1
#
_entry.id   AF-A0AAD6AL30-F1
#
_cell.length_a   1.000
_cell.length_b   1.000
_cell.length_c   1.000
_cell.angle_alpha   90.00
_cell.angle_beta   90.00
_cell.angle_gamma   90.00
#
_symmetry.space_group_name_H-M   'P 1'
#
loop_
_entity.id
_entity.type
_entity.pdbx_description
1 polymer ?
#
loop_
_entity_poly.entity_id
_entity_poly.type
_entity_poly.pdbx_seq_one_letter_code
_entity_poly.pdbx_strand_id
1 'polypeptide(L)' 'MGPGEFDPYVDLYAIQSAVGAPQREVYFMGLIDMLTQYDTKKKAAHAAKAVKHGAGAEISTVHPEQYAKRFREFITKIFA' A
#
# COMPACT_ATOMS: atom_id res chain seq x y z
N MET A 1 -31.27 -0.07 -4.31
CA MET A 1 -29.98 0.50 -4.74
C MET A 1 -29.89 0.37 -6.24
N GLY A 2 -29.56 1.46 -6.92
CA GLY A 2 -29.34 1.50 -8.37
C GLY A 2 -27.92 1.04 -8.76
N PRO A 3 -27.64 0.92 -10.07
CA PRO A 3 -26.31 0.54 -10.55
C PRO A 3 -25.23 1.51 -10.08
N GLY A 4 -24.22 0.99 -9.38
CA GLY A 4 -23.08 1.78 -8.86
C GLY A 4 -23.30 2.36 -7.46
N GLU A 5 -24.50 2.27 -6.89
CA GLU A 5 -24.75 2.65 -5.50
C GLU A 5 -24.29 1.53 -4.55
N PHE A 6 -23.68 1.91 -3.42
CA PHE A 6 -23.23 1.00 -2.36
C PHE A 6 -23.67 1.50 -0.98
N ASP A 7 -23.87 0.60 -0.02
CA ASP A 7 -24.29 0.96 1.34
C ASP A 7 -23.03 1.24 2.16
N PRO A 8 -22.77 2.47 2.62
CA PRO A 8 -21.53 2.79 3.31
C PRO A 8 -21.36 2.07 4.65
N TYR A 9 -22.41 1.46 5.21
CA TYR A 9 -22.32 0.66 6.43
C TYR A 9 -22.01 -0.82 6.18
N VAL A 10 -22.18 -1.29 4.94
CA VAL A 10 -21.90 -2.67 4.52
C VAL A 10 -20.64 -2.71 3.67
N ASP A 11 -20.56 -1.84 2.67
CA ASP A 11 -19.50 -1.73 1.67
C ASP A 11 -18.42 -0.73 2.12
N LEU A 12 -17.86 -0.95 3.32
CA LEU A 12 -16.97 -0.02 4.03
C LEU A 12 -15.73 0.44 3.23
N TYR A 13 -15.32 -0.34 2.23
CA TYR A 13 -14.12 -0.09 1.42
C TYR A 13 -14.42 0.45 0.03
N ALA A 14 -15.69 0.66 -0.31
CA ALA A 14 -16.13 1.14 -1.61
C ALA A 14 -15.88 2.64 -1.77
N ILE A 15 -15.31 3.02 -2.92
CA ILE A 15 -15.01 4.41 -3.29
C ILE A 15 -15.51 4.63 -4.71
N GLN A 16 -16.36 5.63 -4.89
CA GLN A 16 -16.87 6.01 -6.20
C GLN A 16 -15.76 6.67 -7.04
N SER A 17 -15.69 6.33 -8.33
CA SER A 17 -14.88 7.06 -9.32
C SER A 17 -15.17 8.57 -9.32
N ALA A 18 -14.16 9.38 -9.63
CA ALA A 18 -14.29 10.84 -9.69
C ALA A 18 -15.37 11.31 -10.70
N VAL A 19 -15.92 12.50 -10.44
CA VAL A 19 -16.84 13.16 -11.37
C VAL A 19 -16.07 13.51 -12.66
N GLY A 20 -16.48 12.91 -13.78
CA GLY A 20 -15.81 13.07 -15.07
C GLY A 20 -14.84 11.95 -15.45
N ALA A 21 -14.76 10.87 -14.66
CA ALA A 21 -14.04 9.66 -15.06
C ALA A 21 -14.60 9.11 -16.39
N PRO A 22 -13.75 8.52 -17.27
CA PRO A 22 -14.18 8.00 -18.57
C PRO A 22 -15.25 6.90 -18.44
N GLN A 23 -15.21 6.17 -17.33
CA GLN A 23 -16.14 5.11 -16.97
C GLN A 23 -16.63 5.32 -15.54
N ARG A 24 -17.86 4.89 -15.25
CA ARG A 24 -18.37 4.85 -13.88
C ARG A 24 -17.90 3.57 -13.22
N GLU A 25 -17.01 3.71 -12.25
CA GLU A 25 -16.40 2.59 -11.53
C GLU A 25 -16.58 2.75 -10.02
N VAL A 26 -16.56 1.62 -9.31
CA VAL A 26 -16.52 1.56 -7.85
C VAL A 26 -15.27 0.76 -7.48
N TYR A 27 -14.34 1.39 -6.77
CA TYR A 27 -13.11 0.77 -6.33
C TYR A 27 -13.27 0.26 -4.90
N PHE A 28 -12.82 -0.97 -4.63
CA PHE A 28 -12.74 -1.52 -3.29
C PHE A 28 -11.28 -1.58 -2.88
N MET A 29 -10.90 -0.75 -1.90
CA MET A 29 -9.49 -0.60 -1.50
C MET A 29 -9.32 -0.78 0.01
N GLY A 30 -8.37 -1.62 0.39
CA GLY A 30 -8.03 -1.87 1.79
C GLY A 30 -6.59 -2.36 1.93
N LEU A 31 -6.00 -2.12 3.10
CA LEU A 31 -4.68 -2.69 3.44
C LEU A 31 -4.85 -4.18 3.75
N ILE A 32 -3.95 -5.00 3.20
CA ILE A 32 -3.90 -6.45 3.42
C ILE A 32 -2.52 -6.85 3.95
N ASP A 33 -2.41 -8.09 4.45
CA ASP A 33 -1.14 -8.67 4.95
C ASP A 33 -0.42 -7.79 6.00
N MET A 34 -1.18 -7.31 6.98
CA MET A 34 -0.69 -6.39 8.02
C MET A 34 -0.07 -7.08 9.25
N LEU A 35 -0.10 -8.42 9.31
CA LEU A 35 0.38 -9.18 10.47
C LEU A 35 1.85 -9.64 10.34
N THR A 36 2.53 -9.24 9.28
CA THR A 36 3.93 -9.58 9.05
C THR A 36 4.85 -8.71 9.91
N GLN A 37 5.23 -9.23 11.09
CA GLN A 37 6.14 -8.53 11.99
C GLN A 37 7.57 -8.45 11.43
N TYR A 38 8.25 -7.35 11.77
CA TYR A 38 9.66 -7.14 11.48
C TYR A 38 10.52 -7.70 12.63
N ASP A 39 10.87 -8.98 12.51
CA ASP A 39 11.65 -9.70 13.52
C ASP A 39 13.17 -9.42 13.44
N THR A 40 13.90 -9.87 14.46
CA THR A 40 15.36 -9.73 14.55
C THR A 40 16.11 -10.46 13.42
N LYS A 41 15.54 -11.53 12.87
CA LYS A 41 16.10 -12.25 11.72
C LYS A 41 16.04 -11.41 10.44
N LYS A 42 14.93 -10.69 10.22
CA LYS A 42 14.77 -9.73 9.11
C LYS A 42 15.69 -8.52 9.26
N LYS A 43 15.94 -8.04 10.48
CA LYS A 43 16.95 -7.01 10.75
C LYS A 43 18.34 -7.43 10.30
N ALA A 44 18.76 -8.65 10.65
CA ALA A 44 20.05 -9.19 10.23
C ALA A 44 20.14 -9.37 8.70
N ALA A 45 19.07 -9.85 8.08
CA ALA A 45 19.00 -10.00 6.62
C ALA A 45 19.07 -8.64 5.90
N HIS A 46 18.40 -7.61 6.43
CA HIS A 46 18.48 -6.24 5.91
C HIS A 46 19.90 -5.69 5.99
N ALA A 47 20.55 -5.81 7.15
CA ALA A 47 21.93 -5.35 7.34
C ALA A 47 22.90 -6.05 6.36
N ALA A 48 22.77 -7.37 6.19
CA ALA A 48 23.60 -8.13 5.27
C ALA A 48 23.37 -7.73 3.80
N LYS A 49 22.11 -7.44 3.41
CA LYS A 49 21.77 -7.02 2.04
C LYS A 49 22.24 -5.59 1.72
N ALA A 50 22.11 -4.66 2.66
CA ALA A 50 22.55 -3.27 2.52
C ALA A 50 24.08 -3.15 2.38
N VAL A 51 24.84 -3.98 3.12
CA VAL A 51 26.30 -4.04 2.99
C VAL A 51 26.74 -4.59 1.63
N LYS A 52 26.04 -5.61 1.09
CA LYS A 52 26.41 -6.23 -0.19
C LYS A 52 26.06 -5.41 -1.42
N HIS A 53 24.99 -4.63 -1.40
CA HIS A 53 24.46 -3.94 -2.59
C HIS A 53 24.46 -2.41 -2.48
N GLY A 54 24.99 -1.86 -1.38
CA GLY A 54 24.96 -0.43 -1.08
C GLY A 54 23.64 0.03 -0.46
N ALA A 55 23.70 1.15 0.29
CA ALA A 55 22.57 1.70 1.04
C ALA A 55 21.36 2.13 0.18
N GLY A 56 21.52 2.18 -1.15
CA GLY A 56 20.48 2.54 -2.12
C GLY A 56 19.79 1.36 -2.81
N ALA A 57 20.13 0.11 -2.46
CA ALA A 57 19.46 -1.04 -3.02
C ALA A 57 17.99 -1.08 -2.54
N GLU A 58 17.05 -1.20 -3.47
CA GLU A 58 15.63 -1.47 -3.23
C GLU A 58 15.48 -2.87 -2.59
N ILE A 59 15.74 -2.98 -1.29
CA ILE A 59 15.62 -4.24 -0.55
C ILE A 59 14.16 -4.42 -0.13
N SER A 60 13.61 -5.63 -0.27
CA SER A 60 12.23 -5.95 0.13
C SER A 60 12.01 -5.96 1.65
N THR A 61 13.08 -5.92 2.43
CA THR A 61 13.08 -6.09 3.88
C THR A 61 13.59 -4.81 4.56
N VAL A 62 12.88 -3.69 4.45
CA VAL A 62 13.28 -2.41 5.09
C VAL A 62 12.66 -2.24 6.48
N HIS A 63 13.14 -1.26 7.25
CA HIS A 63 12.52 -0.86 8.51
C HIS A 63 11.04 -0.46 8.28
N PRO A 64 10.11 -0.78 9.20
CA PRO A 64 8.68 -0.47 9.04
C PRO A 64 8.38 0.99 8.70
N GLU A 65 9.10 1.94 9.30
CA GLU A 65 8.94 3.37 9.00
C GLU A 65 9.31 3.72 7.55
N GLN A 66 10.38 3.12 7.03
CA GLN A 66 10.80 3.32 5.64
C GLN A 66 9.82 2.65 4.67
N TYR A 67 9.29 1.48 5.01
CA TYR A 67 8.22 0.83 4.25
C TYR A 67 6.98 1.74 4.19
N ALA A 68 6.54 2.26 5.34
CA ALA A 68 5.38 3.14 5.43
C ALA A 68 5.56 4.41 4.59
N LYS A 69 6.76 5.02 4.62
CA LYS A 69 7.09 6.18 3.78
C LYS A 69 6.99 5.86 2.29
N ARG A 70 7.66 4.80 1.83
CA ARG A 70 7.66 4.37 0.42
C ARG A 70 6.25 4.02 -0.06
N PHE A 71 5.48 3.30 0.77
CA PHE A 71 4.11 2.93 0.47
C PHE A 71 3.23 4.17 0.28
N ARG A 72 3.29 5.13 1.22
CA ARG A 72 2.51 6.38 1.11
C ARG A 72 2.92 7.20 -0.11
N GLU A 73 4.22 7.36 -0.37
CA GLU A 73 4.71 8.09 -1.54
C GLU A 73 4.22 7.45 -2.85
N PHE A 74 4.22 6.13 -2.93
CA PHE A 74 3.71 5.40 -4.09
C PHE A 74 2.20 5.62 -4.28
N ILE A 75 1.39 5.43 -3.23
CA ILE A 75 -0.07 5.62 -3.30
C ILE A 75 -0.41 7.06 -3.68
N THR A 76 0.27 8.06 -3.10
CA THR A 76 0.05 9.45 -3.49
C THR A 76 0.41 9.68 -4.96
N LYS A 77 1.51 9.09 -5.47
CA LYS A 77 1.94 9.29 -6.86
C LYS A 77 0.98 8.69 -7.90
N ILE A 78 0.29 7.60 -7.59
CA ILE A 78 -0.64 6.96 -8.53
C ILE A 78 -2.01 7.65 -8.59
N PHE A 79 -2.38 8.42 -7.55
CA PHE A 79 -3.67 9.10 -7.45
C PHE A 79 -3.59 10.63 -7.54
N ALA A 80 -2.40 11.23 -7.46
CA ALA A 80 -2.16 12.65 -7.74
C ALA A 80 -2.08 12.91 -9.24
#